data_AF-A0A1I4XGC2-F1
#
_entry.id   AF-A0A1I4XGC2-F1
#
_cell.length_a   1.000
_cell.length_b   1.000
_cell.length_c   1.000
_cell.angle_alpha   90.00
_cell.angle_beta   90.00
_cell.angle_gamma   90.00
#
_symmetry.space_group_name_H-M   'P 1'
#
loop_
_entity.id
_entity.type
_entity.pdbx_description
1 polymer ?
#
loop_
_entity_poly.entity_id
_entity_poly.type
_entity_poly.pdbx_seq_one_letter_code
_entity_poly.pdbx_strand_id
1 'polypeptide(L)' 'MATKSKQSAKMKTTPALRASVSFPPEIYRTLEQLAEKKKVSFAWIVRDAAEKYIAEQWPLFGKS' A
#
# COMPACT_ATOMS: atom_id res chain seq x y z
N MET A 1 43.22 7.50 2.92
CA MET A 1 42.39 8.32 3.84
C MET A 1 40.96 8.30 3.33
N ALA A 2 40.02 7.79 4.12
CA ALA A 2 38.65 7.47 3.69
C ALA A 2 37.72 8.69 3.72
N THR A 3 36.98 8.93 2.64
CA THR A 3 35.96 9.99 2.56
C THR A 3 34.57 9.46 2.91
N LYS A 4 34.15 9.83 4.11
CA LYS A 4 32.81 9.91 4.73
C LYS A 4 31.60 9.68 3.80
N SER A 5 30.91 8.54 3.98
CA SER A 5 29.62 8.24 3.35
C SER A 5 28.49 9.06 3.99
N LYS A 6 27.67 9.72 3.15
CA LYS A 6 26.45 10.45 3.54
C LYS A 6 25.44 9.50 4.21
N GLN A 7 25.18 9.70 5.50
CA GLN A 7 24.05 9.09 6.18
C GLN A 7 22.78 9.88 5.85
N SER A 8 21.97 9.32 4.95
CA SER A 8 20.61 9.79 4.69
C SER A 8 19.75 9.48 5.92
N ALA A 9 19.13 10.51 6.49
CA ALA A 9 18.24 10.40 7.64
C ALA A 9 17.12 9.36 7.36
N LYS A 10 17.19 8.21 8.03
CA LYS A 10 16.09 7.24 8.09
C LYS A 10 14.94 7.90 8.83
N MET A 11 13.95 8.42 8.09
CA MET A 11 12.62 8.66 8.64
C MET A 11 12.16 7.36 9.28
N LYS A 12 11.79 7.43 10.57
CA LYS A 12 11.31 6.29 11.35
C LYS A 12 9.94 5.90 10.81
N THR A 13 9.91 5.12 9.73
CA THR A 13 8.69 4.48 9.24
C THR A 13 8.21 3.54 10.33
N THR A 14 7.04 3.84 10.90
CA THR A 14 6.29 2.93 11.78
C THR A 14 6.33 1.53 11.19
N PRO A 15 6.62 0.48 11.99
CA PRO A 15 6.79 -0.88 11.45
C PRO A 15 5.52 -1.28 10.68
N ALA A 16 5.65 -1.33 9.36
CA ALA A 16 4.56 -1.80 8.50
C ALA A 16 4.40 -3.30 8.75
N LEU A 17 3.25 -3.69 9.28
CA LEU A 17 2.88 -5.09 9.40
C LEU A 17 2.68 -5.66 7.99
N ARG A 18 3.49 -6.66 7.64
CA ARG A 18 3.38 -7.34 6.34
C ARG A 18 2.37 -8.48 6.47
N ALA A 19 1.26 -8.35 5.76
CA ALA A 19 0.38 -9.48 5.48
C ALA A 19 0.81 -10.15 4.17
N SER A 20 0.85 -11.48 4.14
CA SER A 20 0.95 -12.26 2.90
C SER A 20 -0.44 -12.75 2.56
N VAL A 21 -0.98 -12.27 1.45
CA VAL A 21 -2.31 -12.65 0.95
C VAL A 21 -2.16 -13.22 -0.45
N SER A 22 -2.76 -14.39 -0.69
CA SER A 22 -2.79 -15.03 -2.00
C SER A 22 -4.06 -14.59 -2.72
N PHE A 23 -3.90 -14.04 -3.93
CA PHE A 23 -5.03 -13.65 -4.76
C PHE A 23 -5.34 -14.72 -5.81
N PRO A 24 -6.62 -14.97 -6.12
CA PRO A 24 -7.00 -15.73 -7.31
C PRO A 24 -6.39 -15.10 -8.58
N PRO A 25 -6.05 -15.91 -9.59
CA PRO A 25 -5.33 -15.45 -10.78
C PRO A 25 -6.13 -14.42 -11.61
N GLU A 26 -7.46 -14.53 -11.61
CA GLU A 26 -8.34 -13.57 -12.28
C GLU A 26 -8.24 -12.17 -11.64
N ILE A 27 -8.36 -12.10 -10.31
CA ILE A 27 -8.27 -10.86 -9.54
C ILE A 27 -6.88 -10.25 -9.66
N TYR A 28 -5.83 -11.07 -9.60
CA TYR A 28 -4.44 -10.59 -9.74
C TYR A 28 -4.24 -9.87 -11.07
N ARG A 29 -4.71 -10.43 -12.19
CA ARG A 29 -4.62 -9.80 -13.52
C ARG A 29 -5.37 -8.47 -13.57
N THR A 30 -6.57 -8.41 -12.99
CA THR A 30 -7.35 -7.17 -12.95
C THR A 30 -6.64 -6.08 -12.16
N LEU A 31 -6.05 -6.43 -11.01
CA LEU A 31 -5.28 -5.50 -10.18
C LEU A 31 -3.99 -5.05 -10.87
N GLU A 32 -3.32 -5.93 -11.61
CA GLU A 32 -2.13 -5.61 -12.41
C GLU A 32 -2.47 -4.61 -13.53
N GLN A 33 -3.53 -4.87 -14.29
CA GLN A 33 -4.02 -3.92 -15.31
C GLN A 33 -4.42 -2.57 -14.72
N LEU A 34 -5.00 -2.56 -13.52
CA LEU A 34 -5.36 -1.32 -12.83
C LEU A 34 -4.10 -0.55 -12.36
N ALA A 35 -3.07 -1.28 -11.93
CA ALA A 35 -1.78 -0.72 -11.53
C ALA A 35 -1.08 -0.04 -12.71
N GLU A 36 -1.05 -0.71 -13.86
CA GLU A 36 -0.50 -0.17 -15.10
C GLU A 36 -1.23 1.08 -15.56
N LYS A 37 -2.57 1.03 -15.59
CA LYS A 37 -3.41 2.18 -16.00
C LYS A 37 -3.21 3.40 -15.10
N LYS A 38 -3.09 3.19 -13.80
CA LYS A 38 -2.90 4.27 -12.82
C LYS A 38 -1.43 4.67 -12.62
N LYS A 39 -0.47 3.95 -13.24
CA LYS A 39 0.98 4.10 -13.02
C LYS A 39 1.38 4.00 -11.55
N VAL A 40 0.71 3.13 -10.82
CA VAL A 40 0.97 2.87 -9.40
C VAL A 40 1.44 1.44 -9.21
N SER A 41 2.06 1.14 -8.06
CA SER A 41 2.44 -0.23 -7.75
C SER A 41 1.24 -1.05 -7.27
N PHE A 42 1.31 -2.37 -7.45
CA PHE A 42 0.28 -3.30 -6.95
C PHE A 42 0.01 -3.12 -5.45
N ALA A 43 1.08 -2.97 -4.66
CA ALA A 43 0.97 -2.74 -3.22
C ALA A 43 0.22 -1.44 -2.88
N TRP A 44 0.35 -0.39 -3.71
CA TRP A 44 -0.41 0.84 -3.54
C TRP A 44 -1.92 0.59 -3.76
N ILE A 45 -2.30 -0.24 -4.74
CA ILE A 45 -3.71 -0.60 -4.98
C ILE A 45 -4.27 -1.38 -3.80
N VAL A 46 -3.53 -2.36 -3.28
CA VAL A 46 -3.97 -3.15 -2.11
C VAL A 46 -4.21 -2.22 -0.92
N ARG A 47 -3.33 -1.24 -0.72
CA ARG A 47 -3.49 -0.23 0.33
C ARG A 47 -4.73 0.66 0.09
N ASP A 48 -4.88 1.25 -1.09
CA ASP A 48 -6.04 2.09 -1.44
C ASP A 48 -7.37 1.33 -1.31
N ALA A 49 -7.40 0.08 -1.77
CA ALA A 49 -8.57 -0.79 -1.64
C ALA A 49 -8.86 -1.11 -0.17
N ALA A 50 -7.85 -1.35 0.67
CA ALA A 50 -8.03 -1.57 2.09
C ALA A 50 -8.57 -0.31 2.80
N GLU A 51 -8.04 0.87 2.49
CA GLU A 51 -8.51 2.15 3.07
C GLU A 51 -9.97 2.41 2.69
N LYS A 52 -10.34 2.17 1.42
CA LYS A 52 -11.73 2.27 0.96
C LYS A 52 -12.64 1.25 1.61
N TYR A 53 -12.22 0.00 1.69
CA TYR A 53 -13.01 -1.06 2.32
C TYR A 53 -13.27 -0.76 3.79
N ILE A 54 -12.27 -0.28 4.54
CA ILE A 54 -12.47 0.14 5.94
C ILE A 54 -13.45 1.31 6.02
N ALA A 55 -13.33 2.31 5.14
CA ALA A 55 -14.25 3.45 5.11
C ALA A 55 -15.69 3.03 4.77
N GLU A 56 -15.86 2.09 3.84
CA GLU A 56 -17.16 1.53 3.45
C GLU A 56 -17.77 0.60 4.51
N GLN A 57 -16.94 -0.10 5.29
CA GLN A 57 -17.40 -0.90 6.43
C GLN A 57 -17.68 -0.04 7.69
N TRP A 58 -17.11 1.16 7.77
CA TRP A 58 -17.31 2.10 8.88
C TRP A 58 -17.96 3.46 8.53
N PRO A 59 -19.08 3.49 7.79
CA PRO A 59 -19.85 4.73 7.64
C PRO A 59 -20.47 5.18 8.98
N LEU A 60 -20.57 4.27 9.96
CA LEU A 60 -21.25 4.47 11.25
C LEU A 60 -20.53 5.40 12.25
N PHE A 61 -19.29 5.83 11.99
CA PHE A 61 -18.62 6.86 12.82
C PHE A 61 -18.48 8.22 12.11
N GLY A 62 -19.14 8.40 10.97
CA GLY A 62 -19.24 9.69 10.29
C GLY A 62 -20.28 10.60 10.94
N LYS A 63 -19.83 11.48 11.84
CA LYS A 63 -20.52 12.62 12.49
C LYS A 63 -21.57 12.30 13.57
N SER A 64 -21.19 12.60 14.81
CA SER A 64 -21.97 13.49 15.68
C SER A 64 -21.03 14.53 16.27
#